data_AF-Q75ZJ7-F1
#
_entry.id   AF-Q75ZJ7-F1
#
_cell.length_a   1.000
_cell.length_b   1.000
_cell.length_c   1.000
_cell.angle_alpha   90.00
_cell.angle_beta   90.00
_cell.angle_gamma   90.00
#
_symmetry.space_group_name_H-M   'P 1'
#
loop_
_entity.id
_entity.type
_entity.pdbx_description
1 polymer ?
#
loop_
_entity_poly.entity_id
_entity_poly.type
_entity_poly.pdbx_seq_one_letter_code
_entity_poly.pdbx_strand_id
1 'polypeptide(L)' 'SYAHSRSKVATGLATTEEVDALPPVCWRMVWRNPVNGRGALYLASHAYGVEGMDADAGKALIEQLTEAATA' A
#
# COMPACT_ATOMS: atom_id res chain seq x y z
N SER A 1 -1.42 -5.21 -0.33
CA SER A 1 -2.02 -6.51 -0.70
C SER A 1 -2.60 -6.47 -2.10
N TYR A 2 -2.53 -7.58 -2.84
CA TYR A 2 -3.22 -7.76 -4.12
C TYR A 2 -4.74 -7.63 -3.95
N ALA A 3 -5.32 -8.38 -3.01
CA ALA A 3 -6.76 -8.40 -2.73
C ALA A 3 -7.32 -6.99 -2.46
N HIS A 4 -6.63 -6.19 -1.65
CA HIS A 4 -7.07 -4.83 -1.31
C HIS A 4 -7.17 -3.93 -2.54
N SER A 5 -6.19 -3.96 -3.45
CA SER A 5 -6.27 -3.09 -4.63
C SER A 5 -7.36 -3.54 -5.60
N ARG A 6 -7.65 -4.84 -5.67
CA ARG A 6 -8.74 -5.39 -6.49
C ARG A 6 -10.12 -5.03 -5.95
N SER A 7 -10.31 -5.09 -4.63
CA SER A 7 -11.61 -4.72 -4.01
C SER A 7 -11.97 -3.25 -4.19
N LYS A 8 -10.99 -2.36 -4.43
CA LYS A 8 -11.23 -0.95 -4.77
C LYS A 8 -11.81 -0.75 -6.17
N VAL A 9 -11.72 -1.75 -7.05
CA VAL A 9 -12.23 -1.68 -8.43
C VAL A 9 -13.60 -2.35 -8.52
N ALA A 10 -13.70 -3.60 -8.07
CA ALA A 10 -14.96 -4.34 -8.02
C ALA A 10 -14.89 -5.46 -6.97
N THR A 11 -16.02 -5.71 -6.31
CA THR A 11 -16.18 -6.86 -5.43
C THR A 11 -16.02 -8.16 -6.22
N GLY A 12 -15.25 -9.13 -5.70
CA GLY A 12 -15.04 -10.43 -6.35
C GLY A 12 -14.07 -10.43 -7.53
N LEU A 13 -13.34 -9.33 -7.76
CA LEU A 13 -12.38 -9.22 -8.86
C LEU A 13 -11.14 -10.13 -8.68
N ALA A 14 -10.83 -10.52 -7.45
CA ALA A 14 -9.78 -11.50 -7.14
C ALA A 14 -10.43 -12.82 -6.74
N THR A 15 -9.97 -13.92 -7.33
CA THR A 15 -10.35 -15.28 -6.93
C THR A 15 -9.70 -15.65 -5.61
N THR A 16 -10.27 -16.62 -4.90
CA THR A 16 -9.68 -17.14 -3.64
C THR A 16 -8.27 -17.68 -3.86
N GLU A 17 -8.04 -18.41 -4.95
CA GLU A 17 -6.72 -18.96 -5.29
C GLU A 17 -5.66 -17.85 -5.47
N GLU A 18 -6.00 -16.75 -6.15
CA GLU A 18 -5.07 -15.61 -6.29
C GLU A 18 -4.81 -14.90 -4.97
N VAL A 19 -5.82 -14.77 -4.10
CA VAL A 19 -5.66 -14.15 -2.79
C VAL A 19 -4.73 -14.99 -1.91
N ASP A 20 -4.88 -16.30 -1.93
CA ASP A 20 -4.04 -17.23 -1.16
C ASP A 20 -2.60 -17.27 -1.68
N ALA A 21 -2.41 -17.19 -3.01
CA ALA A 21 -1.09 -17.15 -3.63
C ALA A 21 -0.34 -15.83 -3.42
N LEU A 22 -1.05 -14.73 -3.11
CA LEU A 22 -0.50 -13.38 -2.99
C LEU A 22 -0.83 -12.76 -1.61
N PRO A 23 -0.33 -13.37 -0.52
CA PRO A 23 -0.61 -12.86 0.82
C PRO A 23 -0.06 -11.44 1.00
N PRO A 24 -0.64 -10.63 1.90
CA PRO A 24 -0.11 -9.32 2.24
C PRO A 24 1.35 -9.41 2.71
N VAL A 25 2.15 -8.44 2.26
CA VAL A 25 3.56 -8.29 2.65
C VAL A 25 3.78 -6.89 3.19
N CYS A 26 4.64 -6.78 4.21
CA CYS A 26 5.02 -5.51 4.80
C CYS A 26 6.31 -4.99 4.16
N TRP A 27 6.26 -3.75 3.67
CA TRP A 27 7.40 -3.05 3.10
C TRP A 27 7.65 -1.75 3.85
N ARG A 28 8.92 -1.31 3.87
CA ARG A 28 9.26 0.04 4.35
C ARG A 28 8.59 1.08 3.47
N MET A 29 7.99 2.11 4.08
CA MET A 29 7.33 3.20 3.38
C MET A 29 8.32 4.24 2.82
N VAL A 30 9.50 4.38 3.43
CA VAL A 30 10.57 5.29 2.97
C VAL A 30 11.75 4.49 2.47
N TRP A 31 12.16 4.76 1.24
CA TRP A 31 13.34 4.17 0.61
C TRP A 31 14.36 5.23 0.28
N ARG A 32 15.64 4.87 0.38
CA ARG A 32 16.74 5.71 -0.07
C ARG A 32 17.22 5.21 -1.42
N ASN A 33 17.24 6.09 -2.42
CA ASN A 33 17.77 5.76 -3.73
C ASN A 33 19.29 5.56 -3.65
N PRO A 34 19.85 4.41 -4.06
CA PRO A 34 21.28 4.13 -3.92
C PRO A 34 22.17 4.94 -4.88
N VAL A 35 21.61 5.49 -5.96
CA VAL A 35 22.34 6.26 -6.99
C VAL A 35 22.52 7.72 -6.58
N ASN A 36 21.46 8.34 -6.03
CA ASN A 36 21.47 9.79 -5.71
C ASN A 36 21.24 10.12 -4.23
N GLY A 37 21.03 9.11 -3.38
CA GLY A 37 20.89 9.26 -1.94
C GLY A 37 19.59 9.91 -1.45
N ARG A 38 18.67 10.31 -2.34
CA ARG A 38 17.38 10.95 -1.98
C ARG A 38 16.40 9.94 -1.40
N GLY A 39 15.58 10.39 -0.46
CA GLY A 39 14.44 9.64 0.05
C GLY A 39 13.27 9.65 -0.93
N ALA A 40 12.51 8.56 -0.98
CA ALA A 40 11.28 8.44 -1.73
C ALA A 40 10.23 7.67 -0.93
N LEU A 41 8.96 8.02 -1.12
CA LEU A 41 7.81 7.30 -0.56
C LEU A 41 7.49 6.09 -1.46
N TYR A 42 7.33 4.92 -0.86
CA TYR A 42 6.87 3.72 -1.53
C TYR A 42 5.37 3.56 -1.32
N LEU A 43 4.60 4.19 -2.20
CA LEU A 43 3.14 4.21 -2.18
C LEU A 43 2.57 3.54 -3.43
N ALA A 44 1.48 2.79 -3.24
CA ALA A 44 0.72 2.15 -4.32
C ALA A 44 -0.71 1.90 -3.84
N SER A 45 -1.63 1.66 -4.79
CA SER A 45 -3.02 1.26 -4.49
C SER A 45 -3.15 -0.03 -3.68
N HIS A 46 -2.05 -0.80 -3.55
CA HIS A 46 -1.95 -1.98 -2.71
C HIS A 46 -1.70 -1.68 -1.23
N ALA A 47 -1.19 -0.50 -0.88
CA ALA A 47 -0.95 -0.12 0.50
C ALA A 47 -2.30 0.12 1.21
N TYR A 48 -2.49 -0.49 2.37
CA TYR A 48 -3.79 -0.47 3.07
C TYR A 48 -3.69 -0.30 4.59
N GLY A 49 -2.48 -0.27 5.14
CA GLY A 49 -2.23 -0.13 6.57
C GLY A 49 -0.75 0.10 6.86
N VAL A 50 -0.45 0.48 8.11
CA VAL A 50 0.90 0.73 8.61
C VAL A 50 1.08 -0.10 9.87
N GLU A 51 2.09 -0.99 9.86
CA GLU A 51 2.42 -1.82 11.02
C GLU A 51 2.66 -0.98 12.27
N GLY A 52 2.05 -1.38 13.40
CA GLY A 52 2.14 -0.68 14.68
C GLY A 52 1.20 0.52 14.84
N MET A 53 0.39 0.86 13.84
CA MET A 53 -0.66 1.88 13.94
C MET A 53 -2.04 1.24 14.09
N ASP A 54 -2.98 2.00 14.63
CA ASP A 54 -4.40 1.72 14.46
C ASP A 54 -4.76 1.65 12.96
N ALA A 55 -5.71 0.78 12.61
CA ALA A 55 -6.05 0.49 11.22
C ALA A 55 -6.59 1.72 10.47
N ASP A 56 -7.49 2.47 11.09
CA ASP A 56 -8.08 3.66 10.47
C ASP A 56 -7.05 4.79 10.39
N ALA A 57 -6.24 4.95 11.43
CA ALA A 57 -5.15 5.93 11.43
C ALA A 57 -4.10 5.63 10.35
N GLY A 58 -3.71 4.36 10.18
CA GLY A 58 -2.75 3.94 9.16
C GLY A 58 -3.28 4.16 7.74
N LYS A 59 -4.56 3.86 7.51
CA LYS A 59 -5.23 4.13 6.23
C LYS A 59 -5.29 5.63 5.92
N ALA A 60 -5.70 6.45 6.89
CA ALA A 60 -5.78 7.90 6.72
C ALA A 60 -4.40 8.51 6.38
N LEU A 61 -3.32 8.01 6.98
CA LEU A 61 -1.96 8.43 6.65
C LEU A 61 -1.60 8.12 5.19
N ILE A 62 -1.91 6.91 4.71
CA ILE A 62 -1.64 6.51 3.31
C ILE A 62 -2.40 7.41 2.33
N GLU A 63 -3.65 7.74 2.64
CA GLU A 63 -4.47 8.64 1.81
C GLU A 63 -3.85 10.05 1.75
N GLN A 64 -3.49 10.64 2.89
CA GLN A 64 -2.83 11.95 2.95
C GLN A 64 -1.51 11.99 2.19
N LEU A 65 -0.68 10.94 2.35
CA LEU A 65 0.61 10.86 1.64
C LEU A 65 0.42 10.66 0.14
N THR A 66 -0.58 9.89 -0.27
CA THR A 66 -0.93 9.73 -1.69
C THR A 66 -1.36 11.06 -2.28
N GLU A 67 -2.29 11.76 -1.63
CA GLU A 67 -2.75 13.08 -2.07
C GLU A 67 -1.58 14.06 -2.22
N ALA A 68 -0.73 14.18 -1.20
CA ALA A 68 0.44 15.06 -1.22
C ALA A 68 1.45 14.70 -2.32
N ALA A 69 1.53 13.44 -2.74
CA ALA A 69 2.47 12.98 -3.76
C ALA A 69 1.92 13.05 -5.19
N THR A 70 0.61 13.26 -5.37
CA THR A 70 -0.05 13.22 -6.70
C THR A 70 -0.86 14.46 -7.05
N ALA A 71 -1.04 15.40 -6.12
CA ALA A 71 -1.60 16.73 -6.40
C ALA A 71 -0.67 17.56 -7.29
#